data_AF-A0A0C2HTN4-F1
#
_entry.id   AF-A0A0C2HTN4-F1
#
_cell.length_a   1.000
_cell.length_b   1.000
_cell.length_c   1.000
_cell.angle_alpha   90.00
_cell.angle_beta   90.00
_cell.angle_gamma   90.00
#
_symmetry.space_group_name_H-M   'P 1'
#
loop_
_entity.id
_entity.type
_entity.pdbx_description
1 polymer ?
#
loop_
_entity_poly.entity_id
_entity_poly.type
_entity_poly.pdbx_seq_one_letter_code
_entity_poly.pdbx_strand_id
1 'polypeptide(L)'
;MLDGGAGNDTLSGGTGNNTYLFGRGDGQDLVTISYDTTVNKLNTLQFKAGVAPSDVVLRQVYDSQTGVSNGALELSIAGTTDKITISGFFYQGNSSNPYNPVQQVQFADGTVWNLSNVVNIALAGDGSLISTDADDGKGNRITRYYTLGVETGDHWTASDGSYGSDTFNADGHSQVQVFDANGTHTLDRPNSQATLTTGSGGDTYAVARGAGADLINDQVVAGSTDRLQYAADIKADQLWFQHNGNDLVINVMGTSDTETITNWYVAPTNQVGQIQAGDGKVLLASQVDNLVSAMAAFAPPSAGQTSLSALSANEQAALAPVLAANWH
;
A
#
# COMPACT_ATOMS: atom_id res chain seq x y z
N MET A 1 -19.67 -31.78 6.77
CA MET A 1 -20.17 -30.47 6.29
C MET A 1 -21.53 -30.24 6.89
N LEU A 2 -21.78 -29.04 7.41
CA LEU A 2 -23.00 -28.60 8.05
C LEU A 2 -23.47 -27.32 7.34
N ASP A 3 -24.73 -27.28 6.91
CA ASP A 3 -25.37 -26.13 6.27
C ASP A 3 -26.72 -25.94 6.96
N GLY A 4 -26.93 -24.77 7.58
CA GLY A 4 -28.21 -24.42 8.22
C GLY A 4 -29.30 -24.15 7.19
N GLY A 5 -28.92 -23.64 6.02
CA GLY A 5 -29.85 -23.13 5.03
C GLY A 5 -30.43 -21.78 5.44
N ALA A 6 -31.62 -21.45 4.94
CA ALA A 6 -32.31 -20.23 5.30
C ALA A 6 -33.02 -20.38 6.65
N GLY A 7 -32.77 -19.48 7.59
CA GLY A 7 -33.39 -19.53 8.90
C GLY A 7 -32.56 -18.85 9.96
N ASN A 8 -32.78 -19.19 11.21
CA ASN A 8 -31.83 -18.90 12.28
C ASN A 8 -31.50 -20.24 12.90
N ASP A 9 -30.38 -20.83 12.48
CA ASP A 9 -30.06 -22.22 12.78
C ASP A 9 -29.02 -22.34 13.89
N THR A 10 -29.00 -23.50 14.55
CA THR A 10 -27.99 -23.84 15.55
C THR A 10 -27.20 -25.06 15.09
N LEU A 11 -25.90 -24.86 14.85
CA LEU A 11 -25.01 -25.85 14.27
C LEU A 11 -24.02 -26.37 15.32
N SER A 12 -23.83 -27.69 15.36
CA SER A 12 -22.86 -28.33 16.25
C SER A 12 -22.01 -29.33 15.47
N GLY A 13 -20.72 -29.02 15.28
CA GLY A 13 -19.79 -29.90 14.58
C GLY A 13 -19.22 -31.03 15.44
N GLY A 14 -19.34 -30.94 16.77
CA GLY A 14 -18.72 -31.92 17.67
C GLY A 14 -17.19 -31.96 17.51
N THR A 15 -16.63 -33.17 17.50
CA THR A 15 -15.17 -33.41 17.37
C THR A 15 -14.74 -33.65 15.93
N GLY A 16 -13.49 -33.35 15.61
CA GLY A 16 -12.89 -33.59 14.30
C GLY A 16 -12.94 -32.36 13.40
N ASN A 17 -12.69 -32.56 12.10
CA ASN A 17 -12.66 -31.46 11.13
C ASN A 17 -14.04 -31.28 10.48
N ASN A 18 -14.70 -30.18 10.85
CA ASN A 18 -16.01 -29.81 10.35
C ASN A 18 -15.92 -28.63 9.40
N THR A 19 -16.87 -28.58 8.47
CA THR A 19 -17.06 -27.44 7.57
C THR A 19 -18.45 -26.91 7.78
N TYR A 20 -18.58 -25.66 8.22
CA TYR A 20 -19.83 -24.93 8.34
C TYR A 20 -20.01 -24.08 7.07
N LEU A 21 -21.13 -24.20 6.38
CA LEU A 21 -21.41 -23.48 5.14
C LEU A 21 -22.41 -22.36 5.44
N PHE A 22 -22.09 -21.12 5.07
CA PHE A 22 -22.91 -19.94 5.37
C PHE A 22 -22.86 -18.92 4.22
N GLY A 23 -23.92 -18.14 4.00
CA GLY A 23 -24.00 -17.16 2.93
C GLY A 23 -25.21 -16.23 3.00
N ARG A 24 -25.44 -15.49 1.91
CA ARG A 24 -26.56 -14.55 1.81
C ARG A 24 -27.90 -15.30 1.82
N GLY A 25 -28.85 -14.81 2.61
CA GLY A 25 -30.17 -15.39 2.79
C GLY A 25 -30.23 -16.55 3.80
N ASP A 26 -29.11 -16.89 4.44
CA ASP A 26 -29.08 -17.94 5.46
C ASP A 26 -29.60 -17.45 6.82
N GLY A 27 -29.68 -16.12 7.05
CA GLY A 27 -30.21 -15.53 8.28
C GLY A 27 -29.19 -15.45 9.42
N GLN A 28 -29.61 -15.70 10.66
CA GLN A 28 -28.79 -15.48 11.86
C GLN A 28 -28.47 -16.79 12.58
N ASP A 29 -27.33 -17.38 12.24
CA ASP A 29 -26.92 -18.71 12.70
C ASP A 29 -26.01 -18.69 13.93
N LEU A 30 -26.00 -19.78 14.67
CA LEU A 30 -25.17 -20.00 15.85
C LEU A 30 -24.41 -21.32 15.76
N VAL A 31 -23.08 -21.25 15.75
CA VAL A 31 -22.20 -22.41 15.95
C VAL A 31 -21.97 -22.61 17.45
N THR A 32 -22.35 -23.77 17.96
CA THR A 32 -22.26 -24.10 19.39
C THR A 32 -20.87 -24.54 19.80
N ILE A 33 -20.55 -24.28 21.06
CA ILE A 33 -19.30 -24.73 21.69
C ILE A 33 -19.21 -26.27 21.73
N SER A 34 -18.02 -26.81 21.49
CA SER A 34 -17.74 -28.26 21.63
C SER A 34 -16.33 -28.44 22.15
N TYR A 35 -16.13 -29.34 23.11
CA TYR A 35 -14.80 -29.63 23.65
C TYR A 35 -14.04 -30.58 22.73
N ASP A 36 -13.02 -30.07 22.05
CA ASP A 36 -12.19 -30.84 21.13
C ASP A 36 -10.69 -30.52 21.28
N THR A 37 -9.94 -31.50 21.76
CA THR A 37 -8.47 -31.46 21.96
C THR A 37 -7.69 -32.16 20.86
N THR A 38 -8.33 -32.52 19.75
CA THR A 38 -7.67 -33.16 18.61
C THR A 38 -6.51 -32.31 18.11
N VAL A 39 -5.33 -32.94 18.02
CA VAL A 39 -4.11 -32.29 17.52
C VAL A 39 -4.32 -31.93 16.05
N ASN A 40 -3.95 -30.69 15.68
CA ASN A 40 -4.11 -30.16 14.32
C ASN A 40 -5.56 -30.15 13.81
N LYS A 41 -6.56 -29.98 14.70
CA LYS A 41 -7.94 -29.74 14.28
C LYS A 41 -8.01 -28.51 13.36
N LEU A 42 -8.79 -28.64 12.29
CA LEU A 42 -8.91 -27.63 11.23
C LEU A 42 -10.38 -27.51 10.80
N ASN A 43 -11.21 -27.02 11.71
CA ASN A 43 -12.60 -26.69 11.39
C ASN A 43 -12.65 -25.41 10.53
N THR A 44 -13.55 -25.40 9.56
CA THR A 44 -13.64 -24.36 8.52
C THR A 44 -15.03 -23.73 8.52
N LEU A 45 -15.11 -22.41 8.53
CA LEU A 45 -16.30 -21.69 8.06
C LEU A 45 -16.11 -21.37 6.58
N GLN A 46 -16.93 -21.95 5.72
CA GLN A 46 -16.92 -21.74 4.28
C GLN A 46 -18.05 -20.79 3.91
N PHE A 47 -17.72 -19.67 3.29
CA PHE A 47 -18.73 -18.82 2.66
C PHE A 47 -19.20 -19.41 1.32
N LYS A 48 -20.51 -19.41 1.10
CA LYS A 48 -21.16 -19.77 -0.17
C LYS A 48 -20.72 -18.79 -1.28
N ALA A 49 -20.82 -19.21 -2.53
CA ALA A 49 -20.52 -18.35 -3.68
C ALA A 49 -21.38 -17.07 -3.65
N GLY A 50 -20.80 -15.94 -4.06
CA GLY A 50 -21.47 -14.63 -4.01
C GLY A 50 -21.30 -13.87 -2.68
N VAL A 51 -20.46 -14.38 -1.78
CA VAL A 51 -19.93 -13.63 -0.63
C VAL A 51 -18.43 -13.50 -0.82
N ALA A 52 -17.96 -12.28 -1.04
CA ALA A 52 -16.54 -11.97 -1.14
C ALA A 52 -15.95 -11.67 0.26
N PRO A 53 -14.62 -11.79 0.44
CA PRO A 53 -13.95 -11.37 1.68
C PRO A 53 -14.30 -9.93 2.09
N SER A 54 -14.43 -9.03 1.12
CA SER A 54 -14.82 -7.62 1.30
C SER A 54 -16.24 -7.42 1.85
N ASP A 55 -17.11 -8.43 1.71
CA ASP A 55 -18.49 -8.34 2.18
C ASP A 55 -18.62 -8.67 3.67
N VAL A 56 -17.57 -9.19 4.32
CA VAL A 56 -17.68 -9.80 5.64
C VAL A 56 -17.05 -8.92 6.71
N VAL A 57 -17.82 -8.65 7.77
CA VAL A 57 -17.37 -7.88 8.95
C VAL A 57 -17.33 -8.81 10.16
N LEU A 58 -16.19 -8.82 10.87
CA LEU A 58 -15.98 -9.61 12.09
C LEU A 58 -16.03 -8.72 13.33
N ARG A 59 -16.63 -9.22 14.41
CA ARG A 59 -16.62 -8.56 15.71
C ARG A 59 -16.58 -9.56 16.85
N GLN A 60 -15.96 -9.15 17.95
CA GLN A 60 -16.19 -9.80 19.23
C GLN A 60 -17.57 -9.41 19.77
N VAL A 61 -18.33 -10.40 20.22
CA VAL A 61 -19.66 -10.20 20.79
C VAL A 61 -19.82 -10.96 22.10
N TYR A 62 -20.84 -10.61 22.86
CA TYR A 62 -21.23 -11.34 24.07
C TYR A 62 -21.58 -12.80 23.71
N ASP A 63 -20.98 -13.75 24.42
CA ASP A 63 -21.25 -15.17 24.24
C ASP A 63 -22.36 -15.64 25.18
N SER A 64 -23.52 -15.95 24.61
CA SER A 64 -24.69 -16.38 25.37
C SER A 64 -24.58 -17.81 25.94
N GLN A 65 -23.71 -18.67 25.41
CA GLN A 65 -23.52 -20.03 25.95
C GLN A 65 -22.51 -20.05 27.10
N THR A 66 -21.44 -19.27 27.00
CA THR A 66 -20.39 -19.25 28.03
C THR A 66 -20.60 -18.13 29.06
N GLY A 67 -21.46 -17.16 28.76
CA GLY A 67 -21.70 -15.98 29.60
C GLY A 67 -20.56 -14.96 29.59
N VAL A 68 -19.61 -15.09 28.66
CA VAL A 68 -18.40 -14.27 28.59
C VAL A 68 -18.60 -13.09 27.64
N SER A 69 -18.37 -11.87 28.13
CA SER A 69 -18.28 -10.68 27.27
C SER A 69 -17.13 -10.83 26.29
N ASN A 70 -17.37 -10.51 25.01
CA ASN A 70 -16.40 -10.67 23.92
C ASN A 70 -15.91 -12.13 23.76
N GLY A 71 -16.68 -13.12 24.24
CA GLY A 71 -16.33 -14.53 24.20
C GLY A 71 -16.63 -15.23 22.86
N ALA A 72 -17.50 -14.64 22.05
CA ALA A 72 -17.93 -15.18 20.77
C ALA A 72 -17.44 -14.31 19.60
N LEU A 73 -17.30 -14.93 18.44
CA LEU A 73 -16.99 -14.27 17.18
C LEU A 73 -18.26 -14.16 16.33
N GLU A 74 -18.65 -12.96 15.93
CA GLU A 74 -19.72 -12.75 14.94
C GLU A 74 -19.08 -12.43 13.59
N LEU A 75 -19.54 -13.09 12.52
CA LEU A 75 -19.26 -12.74 11.13
C LEU A 75 -20.58 -12.31 10.48
N SER A 76 -20.64 -11.08 9.96
CA SER A 76 -21.83 -10.51 9.33
C SER A 76 -21.58 -10.16 7.87
N ILE A 77 -22.58 -10.31 7.00
CA ILE A 77 -22.48 -9.97 5.59
C ILE A 77 -23.04 -8.55 5.37
N ALA A 78 -22.17 -7.63 4.96
CA ALA A 78 -22.49 -6.23 4.70
C ALA A 78 -23.65 -6.09 3.70
N GLY A 79 -24.54 -5.14 3.99
CA GLY A 79 -25.75 -4.90 3.20
C GLY A 79 -26.88 -5.91 3.44
N THR A 80 -26.74 -6.84 4.39
CA THR A 80 -27.77 -7.82 4.75
C THR A 80 -27.97 -7.89 6.27
N THR A 81 -28.94 -8.70 6.71
CA THR A 81 -29.10 -9.09 8.12
C THR A 81 -28.42 -10.43 8.43
N ASP A 82 -27.77 -11.05 7.44
CA ASP A 82 -27.19 -12.38 7.57
C ASP A 82 -25.93 -12.32 8.43
N LYS A 83 -25.87 -13.17 9.46
CA LYS A 83 -24.69 -13.34 10.30
C LYS A 83 -24.57 -14.75 10.86
N ILE A 84 -23.35 -15.15 11.17
CA ILE A 84 -23.05 -16.39 11.89
C ILE A 84 -22.22 -16.07 13.13
N THR A 85 -22.69 -16.54 14.28
CA THR A 85 -22.03 -16.34 15.57
C THR A 85 -21.39 -17.65 16.03
N ILE A 86 -20.13 -17.57 16.43
CA ILE A 86 -19.33 -18.72 16.85
C ILE A 86 -19.04 -18.62 18.34
N SER A 87 -19.72 -19.45 19.12
CA SER A 87 -19.56 -19.51 20.58
C SER A 87 -18.26 -20.20 20.99
N GLY A 88 -17.67 -19.75 22.10
CA GLY A 88 -16.41 -20.28 22.63
C GLY A 88 -15.16 -19.90 21.85
N PHE A 89 -15.27 -19.09 20.79
CA PHE A 89 -14.15 -18.69 19.95
C PHE A 89 -13.05 -18.02 20.76
N PHE A 90 -13.41 -17.12 21.69
CA PHE A 90 -12.48 -16.41 22.58
C PHE A 90 -12.63 -16.87 24.05
N TYR A 91 -12.99 -18.14 24.29
CA TYR A 91 -13.18 -18.64 25.65
C TYR A 91 -11.91 -18.42 26.50
N GLN A 92 -12.07 -17.75 27.64
CA GLN A 92 -10.97 -17.29 28.51
C GLN A 92 -9.91 -16.44 27.80
N GLY A 93 -10.31 -15.68 26.76
CA GLY A 93 -9.42 -14.80 26.00
C GLY A 93 -8.43 -15.53 25.09
N ASN A 94 -8.63 -16.82 24.85
CA ASN A 94 -7.72 -17.65 24.06
C ASN A 94 -8.46 -18.20 22.84
N SER A 95 -7.97 -17.95 21.62
CA SER A 95 -8.57 -18.46 20.37
C SER A 95 -8.07 -19.84 19.95
N SER A 96 -6.95 -20.31 20.50
CA SER A 96 -6.42 -21.68 20.30
C SER A 96 -6.97 -22.66 21.33
N ASN A 97 -8.06 -22.31 22.00
CA ASN A 97 -8.62 -23.09 23.09
C ASN A 97 -9.38 -24.35 22.58
N PRO A 98 -9.54 -25.39 23.41
CA PRO A 98 -10.25 -26.62 23.02
C PRO A 98 -11.71 -26.43 22.61
N TYR A 99 -12.33 -25.34 23.04
CA TYR A 99 -13.73 -25.03 22.79
C TYR A 99 -13.98 -24.20 21.53
N ASN A 100 -12.94 -23.64 20.89
CA ASN A 100 -13.10 -22.92 19.62
C ASN A 100 -13.47 -23.91 18.49
N PRO A 101 -14.67 -23.76 17.87
CA PRO A 101 -15.14 -24.68 16.84
C PRO A 101 -14.71 -24.29 15.41
N VAL A 102 -13.97 -23.19 15.20
CA VAL A 102 -13.49 -22.76 13.86
C VAL A 102 -12.04 -22.29 13.89
N GLN A 103 -11.22 -22.83 12.98
CA GLN A 103 -9.79 -22.51 12.85
C GLN A 103 -9.46 -21.70 11.58
N GLN A 104 -10.36 -21.65 10.60
CA GLN A 104 -10.16 -20.86 9.39
C GLN A 104 -11.50 -20.48 8.73
N VAL A 105 -11.46 -19.43 7.93
CA VAL A 105 -12.56 -18.98 7.06
C VAL A 105 -12.11 -19.11 5.60
N GLN A 106 -12.97 -19.66 4.74
CA GLN A 106 -12.68 -19.86 3.32
C GLN A 106 -13.76 -19.23 2.44
N PHE A 107 -13.34 -18.75 1.28
CA PHE A 107 -14.20 -18.09 0.29
C PHE A 107 -14.15 -18.82 -1.06
N ALA A 108 -15.14 -18.56 -1.91
CA ALA A 108 -15.27 -19.23 -3.20
C ALA A 108 -14.18 -18.83 -4.23
N ASP A 109 -13.49 -17.70 -4.03
CA ASP A 109 -12.37 -17.22 -4.84
C ASP A 109 -11.03 -17.90 -4.49
N GLY A 110 -11.00 -18.74 -3.46
CA GLY A 110 -9.79 -19.39 -2.95
C GLY A 110 -9.09 -18.62 -1.83
N THR A 111 -9.61 -17.46 -1.42
CA THR A 111 -9.11 -16.71 -0.26
C THR A 111 -9.32 -17.53 1.03
N VAL A 112 -8.30 -17.59 1.87
CA VAL A 112 -8.33 -18.28 3.16
C VAL A 112 -7.84 -17.34 4.26
N TRP A 113 -8.65 -17.15 5.31
CA TRP A 113 -8.22 -16.52 6.55
C TRP A 113 -7.91 -17.59 7.58
N ASN A 114 -6.64 -17.69 7.99
CA ASN A 114 -6.25 -18.58 9.08
C ASN A 114 -6.69 -18.00 10.44
N LEU A 115 -6.54 -18.78 11.51
CA LEU A 115 -6.95 -18.39 12.87
C LEU A 115 -6.38 -17.03 13.31
N SER A 116 -5.11 -16.76 13.00
CA SER A 116 -4.45 -15.50 13.35
C SER A 116 -5.08 -14.32 12.60
N ASN A 117 -5.37 -14.46 11.30
CA ASN A 117 -6.05 -13.42 10.54
C ASN A 117 -7.44 -13.15 11.12
N VAL A 118 -8.23 -14.20 11.37
CA VAL A 118 -9.59 -14.08 11.94
C VAL A 118 -9.57 -13.31 13.28
N VAL A 119 -8.63 -13.63 14.16
CA VAL A 119 -8.47 -12.95 15.45
C VAL A 119 -8.11 -11.47 15.28
N ASN A 120 -7.14 -11.16 14.43
CA ASN A 120 -6.69 -9.78 14.21
C ASN A 120 -7.81 -8.90 13.64
N ILE A 121 -8.58 -9.43 12.68
CA ILE A 121 -9.72 -8.72 12.09
C ILE A 121 -10.79 -8.47 13.16
N ALA A 122 -11.13 -9.48 13.98
CA ALA A 122 -12.16 -9.35 15.00
C ALA A 122 -11.81 -8.35 16.12
N LEU A 123 -10.52 -8.20 16.44
CA LEU A 123 -10.02 -7.28 17.49
C LEU A 123 -9.90 -5.82 17.02
N ALA A 124 -9.91 -5.56 15.72
CA ALA A 124 -9.92 -4.22 15.14
C ALA A 124 -11.16 -3.40 15.57
N GLY A 125 -12.28 -4.09 15.81
CA GLY A 125 -13.53 -3.49 16.30
C GLY A 125 -14.35 -2.71 15.28
N ASP A 126 -13.76 -2.27 14.16
CA ASP A 126 -14.40 -1.47 13.11
C ASP A 126 -14.72 -2.24 11.82
N GLY A 127 -14.33 -3.52 11.72
CA GLY A 127 -14.46 -4.30 10.49
C GLY A 127 -13.31 -4.07 9.49
N SER A 128 -12.22 -3.45 9.93
CA SER A 128 -10.96 -3.41 9.21
C SER A 128 -10.35 -4.82 9.14
N LEU A 129 -10.10 -5.27 7.91
CA LEU A 129 -9.41 -6.52 7.62
C LEU A 129 -7.90 -6.25 7.79
N ILE A 130 -7.32 -6.61 8.95
CA ILE A 130 -5.97 -6.13 9.32
C ILE A 130 -4.80 -6.85 8.63
N SER A 131 -4.94 -8.03 8.03
CA SER A 131 -3.78 -8.66 7.37
C SER A 131 -4.15 -9.83 6.48
N THR A 132 -3.65 -9.81 5.24
CA THR A 132 -3.16 -11.02 4.58
C THR A 132 -1.63 -10.99 4.64
N ASP A 133 -1.04 -11.93 5.38
CA ASP A 133 0.41 -12.17 5.36
C ASP A 133 0.72 -13.17 4.24
N ALA A 134 1.44 -12.72 3.21
CA ALA A 134 1.99 -13.58 2.17
C ALA A 134 3.48 -13.78 2.42
N ASP A 135 3.91 -15.02 2.65
CA ASP A 135 5.33 -15.43 2.69
C ASP A 135 5.61 -16.27 1.44
N ASP A 136 6.63 -15.88 0.67
CA ASP A 136 7.01 -16.58 -0.56
C ASP A 136 7.92 -17.81 -0.32
N GLY A 137 8.20 -18.14 0.94
CA GLY A 137 9.07 -19.23 1.36
C GLY A 137 10.56 -18.93 1.18
N LYS A 138 10.91 -17.70 0.76
CA LYS A 138 12.29 -17.21 0.61
C LYS A 138 12.63 -16.13 1.63
N GLY A 139 11.73 -15.86 2.58
CA GLY A 139 11.91 -14.85 3.62
C GLY A 139 11.34 -13.47 3.26
N ASN A 140 10.69 -13.32 2.10
CA ASN A 140 9.93 -12.12 1.79
C ASN A 140 8.54 -12.24 2.41
N ARG A 141 8.08 -11.19 3.10
CA ARG A 141 6.75 -11.11 3.73
C ARG A 141 6.05 -9.83 3.28
N ILE A 142 4.75 -9.91 3.01
CA ILE A 142 3.89 -8.76 2.77
C ILE A 142 2.67 -8.89 3.66
N THR A 143 2.37 -7.86 4.42
CA THR A 143 1.17 -7.66 5.23
C THR A 143 0.32 -6.59 4.57
N ARG A 144 -0.90 -6.89 4.14
CA ARG A 144 -1.83 -5.92 3.56
C ARG A 144 -2.96 -5.55 4.51
N TYR A 145 -3.23 -4.27 4.65
CA TYR A 145 -4.29 -3.69 5.47
C TYR A 145 -5.48 -3.32 4.59
N TYR A 146 -6.70 -3.60 5.05
CA TYR A 146 -7.91 -3.31 4.32
C TYR A 146 -8.98 -2.71 5.23
N THR A 147 -9.76 -1.77 4.71
CA THR A 147 -10.96 -1.23 5.38
C THR A 147 -12.16 -1.38 4.45
N LEU A 148 -13.22 -2.05 4.90
CA LEU A 148 -14.42 -2.34 4.10
C LEU A 148 -14.08 -3.00 2.73
N GLY A 149 -13.06 -3.85 2.71
CA GLY A 149 -12.61 -4.55 1.49
C GLY A 149 -11.75 -3.75 0.53
N VAL A 150 -11.43 -2.49 0.85
CA VAL A 150 -10.48 -1.66 0.10
C VAL A 150 -9.13 -1.76 0.78
N GLU A 151 -8.05 -2.03 0.04
CA GLU A 151 -6.70 -2.01 0.57
C GLU A 151 -6.36 -0.57 1.00
N THR A 152 -6.05 -0.37 2.29
CA THR A 152 -5.74 0.93 2.88
C THR A 152 -4.26 1.08 3.21
N GLY A 153 -3.49 0.00 3.10
CA GLY A 153 -2.05 0.07 3.12
C GLY A 153 -1.41 -1.31 3.03
N ASP A 154 -0.10 -1.32 2.99
CA ASP A 154 0.68 -2.54 3.14
C ASP A 154 1.95 -2.30 3.97
N HIS A 155 2.59 -3.40 4.33
CA HIS A 155 3.94 -3.43 4.86
C HIS A 155 4.63 -4.65 4.28
N TRP A 156 5.82 -4.49 3.71
CA TRP A 156 6.58 -5.60 3.18
C TRP A 156 7.99 -5.61 3.77
N THR A 157 8.55 -6.81 3.90
CA THR A 157 9.94 -7.05 4.27
C THR A 157 10.52 -8.06 3.30
N ALA A 158 11.64 -7.77 2.65
CA ALA A 158 12.34 -8.71 1.81
C ALA A 158 13.45 -9.45 2.58
N SER A 159 13.89 -10.57 2.01
CA SER A 159 14.91 -11.46 2.55
C SER A 159 16.30 -10.82 2.68
N ASP A 160 16.56 -9.73 1.96
CA ASP A 160 17.78 -8.93 2.06
C ASP A 160 17.74 -7.90 3.20
N GLY A 161 16.64 -7.83 3.95
CA GLY A 161 16.42 -6.92 5.07
C GLY A 161 15.81 -5.57 4.67
N SER A 162 15.57 -5.32 3.38
CA SER A 162 14.78 -4.17 2.96
C SER A 162 13.33 -4.32 3.39
N TYR A 163 12.66 -3.20 3.65
CA TYR A 163 11.26 -3.18 4.03
C TYR A 163 10.59 -1.90 3.55
N GLY A 164 9.27 -1.93 3.40
CA GLY A 164 8.51 -0.76 3.03
C GLY A 164 7.09 -0.81 3.52
N SER A 165 6.37 0.28 3.35
CA SER A 165 4.95 0.37 3.63
C SER A 165 4.30 1.41 2.75
N ASP A 166 3.14 1.05 2.19
CA ASP A 166 2.25 1.94 1.49
C ASP A 166 1.04 2.28 2.39
N THR A 167 0.58 3.54 2.36
CA THR A 167 -0.75 3.91 2.86
C THR A 167 -1.58 4.38 1.68
N PHE A 168 -2.67 3.68 1.40
CA PHE A 168 -3.60 4.01 0.32
C PHE A 168 -4.73 4.87 0.86
N ASN A 169 -4.85 6.08 0.34
CA ASN A 169 -5.94 6.99 0.66
C ASN A 169 -7.17 6.68 -0.22
N ALA A 170 -8.35 7.06 0.24
CA ALA A 170 -9.62 6.81 -0.47
C ALA A 170 -9.74 7.51 -1.85
N ASP A 171 -8.83 8.44 -2.15
CA ASP A 171 -8.70 9.15 -3.43
C ASP A 171 -7.67 8.53 -4.39
N GLY A 172 -7.02 7.43 -3.99
CA GLY A 172 -6.02 6.72 -4.80
C GLY A 172 -4.58 7.22 -4.62
N HIS A 173 -4.33 8.15 -3.69
CA HIS A 173 -2.96 8.55 -3.33
C HIS A 173 -2.27 7.49 -2.46
N SER A 174 -0.99 7.24 -2.73
CA SER A 174 -0.15 6.37 -1.89
C SER A 174 0.95 7.18 -1.19
N GLN A 175 0.98 7.20 0.14
CA GLN A 175 2.18 7.59 0.88
C GLN A 175 3.04 6.37 1.07
N VAL A 176 4.31 6.44 0.67
CA VAL A 176 5.16 5.25 0.65
C VAL A 176 6.48 5.54 1.29
N GLN A 177 6.90 4.55 2.07
CA GLN A 177 8.22 4.49 2.65
C GLN A 177 8.89 3.19 2.21
N VAL A 178 10.11 3.28 1.67
CA VAL A 178 10.97 2.13 1.39
C VAL A 178 12.30 2.36 2.10
N PHE A 179 12.78 1.33 2.77
CA PHE A 179 14.01 1.29 3.56
C PHE A 179 14.84 0.10 3.07
N ASP A 180 16.11 0.30 2.74
CA ASP A 180 17.02 -0.84 2.54
C ASP A 180 17.78 -1.20 3.83
N ALA A 181 18.49 -2.33 3.80
CA ALA A 181 19.22 -2.86 4.96
C ALA A 181 20.48 -2.06 5.33
N ASN A 182 20.96 -1.17 4.45
CA ASN A 182 22.19 -0.39 4.63
C ASN A 182 21.93 1.12 4.81
N GLY A 183 20.67 1.54 4.86
CA GLY A 183 20.25 2.93 5.02
C GLY A 183 20.27 3.76 3.74
N THR A 184 20.43 3.18 2.54
CA THR A 184 20.14 3.86 1.28
C THR A 184 18.65 3.67 0.92
N HIS A 185 18.09 4.47 0.03
CA HIS A 185 16.65 4.42 -0.24
C HIS A 185 16.42 4.46 -1.75
N THR A 186 15.75 3.47 -2.35
CA THR A 186 15.31 3.53 -3.76
C THR A 186 13.80 3.46 -3.81
N LEU A 187 13.17 4.49 -4.38
CA LEU A 187 11.72 4.63 -4.43
C LEU A 187 11.26 4.59 -5.88
N ASP A 188 10.77 3.43 -6.33
CA ASP A 188 10.24 3.22 -7.69
C ASP A 188 8.71 3.18 -7.65
N ARG A 189 8.04 3.90 -8.57
CA ARG A 189 6.57 3.82 -8.72
C ARG A 189 6.07 3.86 -10.15
N PRO A 190 5.06 3.01 -10.43
CA PRO A 190 4.10 3.21 -11.49
C PRO A 190 2.81 3.86 -10.94
N ASN A 191 2.60 5.13 -11.27
CA ASN A 191 1.28 5.72 -11.51
C ASN A 191 0.40 6.18 -10.31
N SER A 192 0.80 7.22 -9.57
CA SER A 192 -0.07 8.20 -8.87
C SER A 192 0.75 9.23 -8.07
N GLN A 193 0.19 10.43 -7.85
CA GLN A 193 0.80 11.48 -7.01
C GLN A 193 1.15 10.95 -5.61
N ALA A 194 2.41 11.09 -5.21
CA ALA A 194 2.97 10.61 -3.95
C ALA A 194 3.72 11.71 -3.17
N THR A 195 3.77 11.56 -1.84
CA THR A 195 4.72 12.30 -0.98
C THR A 195 5.87 11.36 -0.63
N LEU A 196 7.07 11.71 -1.08
CA LEU A 196 8.28 10.91 -0.98
C LEU A 196 9.18 11.51 0.12
N THR A 197 9.41 10.75 1.19
CA THR A 197 10.33 11.13 2.27
C THR A 197 11.31 9.99 2.48
N THR A 198 12.61 10.26 2.35
CA THR A 198 13.66 9.28 2.63
C THR A 198 14.32 9.54 3.98
N GLY A 199 15.02 8.53 4.49
CA GLY A 199 15.62 8.53 5.82
C GLY A 199 17.02 9.12 5.81
N SER A 200 17.93 8.51 6.57
CA SER A 200 19.33 8.93 6.60
C SER A 200 20.14 8.11 5.61
N GLY A 201 20.73 8.73 4.59
CA GLY A 201 21.53 7.98 3.62
C GLY A 201 21.68 8.73 2.30
N GLY A 202 22.29 8.05 1.32
CA GLY A 202 22.30 8.50 -0.07
C GLY A 202 21.14 7.86 -0.80
N ASP A 203 20.15 8.66 -1.14
CA ASP A 203 18.84 8.21 -1.54
C ASP A 203 18.62 8.37 -3.04
N THR A 204 17.68 7.62 -3.61
CA THR A 204 17.33 7.62 -5.03
C THR A 204 15.82 7.62 -5.18
N TYR A 205 15.29 8.74 -5.66
CA TYR A 205 13.89 8.93 -6.04
C TYR A 205 13.74 8.55 -7.51
N ALA A 206 13.14 7.41 -7.83
CA ALA A 206 12.98 6.96 -9.21
C ALA A 206 11.63 7.41 -9.79
N VAL A 207 11.65 8.02 -10.97
CA VAL A 207 10.48 8.63 -11.62
C VAL A 207 10.24 8.00 -12.99
N ALA A 208 9.02 7.52 -13.24
CA ALA A 208 8.57 7.00 -14.53
C ALA A 208 7.48 7.86 -15.16
N ARG A 209 7.23 7.70 -16.47
CA ARG A 209 6.09 8.38 -17.11
C ARG A 209 4.78 7.89 -16.52
N GLY A 210 3.84 8.80 -16.34
CA GLY A 210 2.55 8.51 -15.73
C GLY A 210 2.57 8.54 -14.20
N ALA A 211 3.71 8.87 -13.58
CA ALA A 211 3.83 9.04 -12.13
C ALA A 211 2.84 10.08 -11.57
N GLY A 212 2.47 11.10 -12.34
CA GLY A 212 1.60 12.17 -11.87
C GLY A 212 2.37 13.29 -11.19
N ALA A 213 1.75 13.95 -10.22
CA ALA A 213 2.32 15.14 -9.57
C ALA A 213 2.92 14.79 -8.20
N ASP A 214 4.19 14.46 -8.16
CA ASP A 214 4.91 14.00 -6.98
C ASP A 214 5.50 15.14 -6.15
N LEU A 215 5.59 14.89 -4.84
CA LEU A 215 6.12 15.80 -3.83
C LEU A 215 7.30 15.13 -3.12
N ILE A 216 8.50 15.67 -3.30
CA ILE A 216 9.74 15.17 -2.69
C ILE A 216 10.08 16.06 -1.49
N ASN A 217 10.22 15.45 -0.32
CA ASN A 217 10.73 16.10 0.88
C ASN A 217 12.05 15.45 1.27
N ASP A 218 13.13 16.04 0.75
CA ASP A 218 14.48 15.55 0.94
C ASP A 218 15.10 16.09 2.24
N GLN A 219 15.94 15.29 2.91
CA GLN A 219 16.65 15.66 4.13
C GLN A 219 18.09 15.13 4.10
N VAL A 220 18.93 15.76 3.26
CA VAL A 220 20.34 15.38 3.06
C VAL A 220 21.08 15.29 4.39
N VAL A 221 21.71 14.13 4.63
CA VAL A 221 22.59 13.91 5.77
C VAL A 221 24.04 14.19 5.36
N ALA A 222 24.84 14.75 6.27
CA ALA A 222 26.24 15.08 5.98
C ALA A 222 27.03 13.85 5.49
N GLY A 223 27.53 13.93 4.24
CA GLY A 223 28.30 12.85 3.61
C GLY A 223 27.50 11.92 2.70
N SER A 224 26.19 12.14 2.55
CA SER A 224 25.37 11.45 1.55
C SER A 224 25.21 12.25 0.26
N THR A 225 24.67 11.61 -0.77
CA THR A 225 24.30 12.27 -2.03
C THR A 225 23.02 11.64 -2.54
N ASP A 226 21.95 12.42 -2.46
CA ASP A 226 20.63 11.99 -2.91
C ASP A 226 20.47 12.25 -4.42
N ARG A 227 19.65 11.43 -5.07
CA ARG A 227 19.47 11.43 -6.52
C ARG A 227 18.01 11.37 -6.91
N LEU A 228 17.54 12.29 -7.74
CA LEU A 228 16.32 12.11 -8.52
C LEU A 228 16.68 11.40 -9.84
N GLN A 229 16.13 10.23 -10.12
CA GLN A 229 16.48 9.40 -11.28
C GLN A 229 15.26 9.12 -12.15
N TYR A 230 15.27 9.62 -13.38
CA TYR A 230 14.20 9.36 -14.34
C TYR A 230 14.40 8.04 -15.09
N ALA A 231 13.29 7.39 -15.43
CA ALA A 231 13.23 6.17 -16.24
C ALA A 231 13.85 6.38 -17.63
N ALA A 232 14.33 5.29 -18.24
CA ALA A 232 15.15 5.31 -19.44
C ALA A 232 14.55 6.05 -20.66
N ASP A 233 13.22 6.17 -20.70
CA ASP A 233 12.45 6.82 -21.75
C ASP A 233 12.23 8.33 -21.53
N ILE A 234 12.60 8.89 -20.38
CA ILE A 234 12.53 10.34 -20.08
C ILE A 234 13.92 10.96 -20.21
N LYS A 235 14.17 11.68 -21.30
CA LYS A 235 15.48 12.24 -21.65
C LYS A 235 15.69 13.63 -21.03
N ALA A 236 16.95 14.04 -20.88
CA ALA A 236 17.31 15.35 -20.33
C ALA A 236 16.67 16.53 -21.09
N ASP A 237 16.45 16.40 -22.40
CA ASP A 237 15.79 17.39 -23.25
C ASP A 237 14.25 17.35 -23.19
N GLN A 238 13.70 16.58 -22.25
CA GLN A 238 12.26 16.48 -21.98
C GLN A 238 11.91 16.98 -20.57
N LEU A 239 12.88 17.55 -19.84
CA LEU A 239 12.69 18.05 -18.49
C LEU A 239 12.66 19.57 -18.50
N TRP A 240 11.62 20.15 -17.89
CA TRP A 240 11.44 21.59 -17.74
C TRP A 240 11.53 21.97 -16.27
N PHE A 241 12.43 22.89 -15.93
CA PHE A 241 12.76 23.28 -14.56
C PHE A 241 12.19 24.64 -14.23
N GLN A 242 11.55 24.76 -13.07
CA GLN A 242 10.93 26.00 -12.59
C GLN A 242 11.20 26.20 -11.11
N HIS A 243 11.42 27.46 -10.74
CA HIS A 243 11.43 27.90 -9.34
C HIS A 243 10.03 28.40 -9.00
N ASN A 244 9.38 27.77 -8.01
CA ASN A 244 8.06 28.16 -7.55
C ASN A 244 8.04 28.33 -6.03
N GLY A 245 8.03 29.58 -5.56
CA GLY A 245 8.06 29.87 -4.13
C GLY A 245 9.37 29.40 -3.49
N ASN A 246 9.31 28.39 -2.64
CA ASN A 246 10.48 27.78 -2.00
C ASN A 246 10.93 26.48 -2.67
N ASP A 247 10.20 26.04 -3.70
CA ASP A 247 10.28 24.69 -4.24
C ASP A 247 10.91 24.69 -5.64
N LEU A 248 11.59 23.60 -5.97
CA LEU A 248 11.99 23.29 -7.33
C LEU A 248 10.90 22.40 -7.95
N VAL A 249 10.38 22.82 -9.10
CA VAL A 249 9.37 22.07 -9.86
C VAL A 249 10.00 21.60 -11.17
N ILE A 250 9.87 20.31 -11.48
CA ILE A 250 10.40 19.70 -12.70
C ILE A 250 9.24 19.01 -13.44
N ASN A 251 8.89 19.49 -14.63
CA ASN A 251 7.85 18.89 -15.45
C ASN A 251 8.46 17.98 -16.52
N VAL A 252 7.83 16.84 -16.76
CA VAL A 252 8.10 16.00 -17.93
C VAL A 252 7.30 16.55 -19.11
N MET A 253 8.01 17.12 -20.07
CA MET A 253 7.42 17.74 -21.26
C MET A 253 6.51 16.76 -22.00
N GLY A 254 5.29 17.22 -22.31
CA GLY A 254 4.28 16.44 -23.02
C GLY A 254 3.43 15.51 -22.15
N THR A 255 3.63 15.49 -20.83
CA THR A 255 2.79 14.75 -19.89
C THR A 255 2.24 15.67 -18.79
N SER A 256 1.46 15.11 -17.86
CA SER A 256 1.06 15.78 -16.62
C SER A 256 2.04 15.51 -15.46
N ASP A 257 3.14 14.79 -15.72
CA ASP A 257 4.05 14.36 -14.68
C ASP A 257 4.89 15.55 -14.19
N THR A 258 4.97 15.71 -12.87
CA THR A 258 5.62 16.84 -12.21
C THR A 258 6.26 16.41 -10.92
N GLU A 259 7.54 16.70 -10.75
CA GLU A 259 8.28 16.50 -9.51
C GLU A 259 8.41 17.84 -8.77
N THR A 260 7.88 17.93 -7.55
CA THR A 260 8.06 19.11 -6.69
C THR A 260 8.99 18.77 -5.54
N ILE A 261 10.23 19.24 -5.60
CA ILE A 261 11.17 19.11 -4.49
C ILE A 261 10.96 20.29 -3.54
N THR A 262 10.38 19.99 -2.39
CA THR A 262 9.96 20.98 -1.40
C THR A 262 11.14 21.64 -0.71
N ASN A 263 11.02 22.95 -0.48
CA ASN A 263 12.00 23.74 0.24
C ASN A 263 13.43 23.70 -0.35
N TRP A 264 13.57 23.34 -1.64
CA TRP A 264 14.84 23.35 -2.38
C TRP A 264 15.63 24.66 -2.19
N TYR A 265 14.90 25.78 -2.17
CA TYR A 265 15.47 27.12 -2.06
C TYR A 265 15.58 27.65 -0.62
N VAL A 266 15.20 26.84 0.38
CA VAL A 266 15.29 27.20 1.81
C VAL A 266 16.65 26.82 2.40
N ALA A 267 17.12 25.61 2.12
CA ALA A 267 18.39 25.11 2.63
C ALA A 267 18.98 24.03 1.72
N PRO A 268 20.32 23.93 1.57
CA PRO A 268 20.97 22.86 0.82
C PRO A 268 20.65 21.44 1.31
N THR A 269 20.19 21.30 2.56
CA THR A 269 19.76 20.01 3.13
C THR A 269 18.44 19.51 2.56
N ASN A 270 17.72 20.32 1.79
CA ASN A 270 16.46 19.94 1.14
C ASN A 270 16.65 19.68 -0.37
N GLN A 271 17.90 19.66 -0.84
CA GLN A 271 18.22 19.50 -2.25
C GLN A 271 18.70 18.09 -2.52
N VAL A 272 18.07 17.39 -3.47
CA VAL A 272 18.71 16.21 -4.04
C VAL A 272 20.05 16.62 -4.64
N GLY A 273 21.12 15.91 -4.30
CA GLY A 273 22.47 16.25 -4.75
C GLY A 273 22.66 16.11 -6.26
N GLN A 274 21.90 15.22 -6.90
CA GLN A 274 21.96 14.93 -8.33
C GLN A 274 20.57 14.70 -8.94
N ILE A 275 20.40 15.08 -10.20
CA ILE A 275 19.25 14.72 -11.02
C ILE A 275 19.79 13.97 -12.24
N GLN A 276 19.37 12.72 -12.43
CA GLN A 276 19.79 11.86 -13.53
C GLN A 276 18.63 11.62 -14.48
N ALA A 277 18.81 11.99 -15.75
CA ALA A 277 17.84 11.71 -16.79
C ALA A 277 17.97 10.26 -17.32
N GLY A 278 16.96 9.77 -18.02
CA GLY A 278 16.89 8.43 -18.60
C GLY A 278 17.88 8.14 -19.73
N ASP A 279 18.53 9.15 -20.31
CA ASP A 279 19.71 8.98 -21.16
C ASP A 279 21.03 8.88 -20.38
N GLY A 280 20.96 8.82 -19.06
CA GLY A 280 22.11 8.68 -18.16
C GLY A 280 22.80 9.99 -17.83
N LYS A 281 22.41 11.11 -18.46
CA LYS A 281 23.01 12.43 -18.17
C LYS A 281 22.69 12.86 -16.74
N VAL A 282 23.66 13.48 -16.08
CA VAL A 282 23.55 13.95 -14.70
C VAL A 282 23.64 15.46 -14.64
N LEU A 283 22.73 16.08 -13.88
CA LEU A 283 22.71 17.47 -13.50
C LEU A 283 22.97 17.56 -11.99
N LEU A 284 24.00 18.30 -11.58
CA LEU A 284 24.29 18.50 -10.17
C LEU A 284 23.38 19.58 -9.58
N ALA A 285 23.06 19.49 -8.27
CA ALA A 285 22.27 20.51 -7.58
C ALA A 285 22.78 21.94 -7.81
N SER A 286 24.11 22.11 -7.83
CA SER A 286 24.79 23.39 -8.07
C SER A 286 24.61 23.94 -9.49
N GLN A 287 24.10 23.15 -10.44
CA GLN A 287 23.87 23.51 -11.83
C GLN A 287 22.40 23.72 -12.16
N VAL A 288 21.47 23.32 -11.28
CA VAL A 288 20.02 23.41 -11.50
C VAL A 288 19.58 24.85 -11.79
N ASP A 289 20.11 25.83 -11.05
CA ASP A 289 19.72 27.24 -11.20
C ASP A 289 20.10 27.83 -12.57
N ASN A 290 21.07 27.25 -13.27
CA ASN A 290 21.39 27.65 -14.64
C ASN A 290 20.23 27.31 -15.59
N LEU A 291 19.63 26.13 -15.44
CA LEU A 291 18.48 25.69 -16.24
C LEU A 291 17.23 26.47 -15.86
N VAL A 292 16.94 26.58 -14.57
CA VAL A 292 15.80 27.35 -14.04
C VAL A 292 15.83 28.80 -14.55
N SER A 293 16.98 29.47 -14.46
CA SER A 293 17.12 30.85 -14.91
C SER A 293 16.92 31.01 -16.42
N ALA A 294 17.42 30.06 -17.21
CA ALA A 294 17.27 30.08 -18.67
C ALA A 294 15.82 29.80 -19.10
N MET A 295 15.15 28.85 -18.43
CA MET A 295 13.76 28.45 -18.72
C MET A 295 12.75 29.49 -18.24
N ALA A 296 13.04 30.24 -17.17
CA ALA A 296 12.18 31.32 -16.66
C ALA A 296 11.97 32.48 -17.66
N ALA A 297 12.80 32.59 -18.70
CA ALA A 297 12.62 33.57 -19.77
C ALA A 297 11.48 33.23 -20.74
N PHE A 298 10.91 32.03 -20.64
CA PHE A 298 9.90 31.50 -21.54
C PHE A 298 8.67 30.99 -20.77
N ALA A 299 7.53 30.87 -21.47
CA ALA A 299 6.38 30.20 -20.90
C ALA A 299 6.64 28.69 -20.79
N PRO A 300 6.09 27.99 -19.77
CA PRO A 300 6.19 26.54 -19.70
C PRO A 300 5.68 25.87 -20.98
N PRO A 301 6.33 24.78 -21.45
CA PRO A 301 5.92 24.08 -22.65
C PRO A 301 4.48 23.59 -22.59
N SER A 302 3.77 23.74 -23.70
CA SER A 302 2.43 23.19 -23.86
C SER A 302 2.46 21.66 -24.00
N ALA A 303 1.35 20.97 -23.72
CA ALA A 303 1.26 19.50 -23.77
C ALA A 303 1.65 18.87 -25.13
N GLY A 304 1.63 19.63 -26.23
CA GLY A 304 2.08 19.16 -27.54
C GLY A 304 3.59 19.22 -27.76
N GLN A 305 4.35 19.89 -26.88
CA GLN A 305 5.79 20.04 -26.95
C GLN A 305 6.45 19.01 -26.03
N THR A 306 6.87 17.88 -26.59
CA THR A 306 7.34 16.70 -25.84
C THR A 306 8.85 16.67 -25.60
N SER A 307 9.58 17.63 -26.17
CA SER A 307 11.03 17.79 -26.06
C SER A 307 11.44 19.19 -26.51
N LEU A 308 12.68 19.58 -26.20
CA LEU A 308 13.22 20.88 -26.61
C LEU A 308 13.24 21.09 -28.12
N SER A 309 13.43 20.02 -28.91
CA SER A 309 13.37 20.08 -30.37
C SER A 309 11.99 20.47 -30.92
N ALA A 310 10.94 20.37 -30.11
CA ALA A 310 9.58 20.79 -30.44
C ALA A 310 9.28 22.27 -30.05
N LEU A 311 10.24 22.97 -29.43
CA LEU A 311 10.11 24.40 -29.10
C LEU A 311 10.39 25.28 -30.33
N SER A 312 10.09 26.57 -30.24
CA SER A 312 10.41 27.53 -31.30
C SER A 312 11.92 27.66 -31.51
N ALA A 313 12.34 28.12 -32.70
CA ALA A 313 13.75 28.29 -33.02
C ALA A 313 14.48 29.24 -32.05
N ASN A 314 13.78 30.27 -31.54
CA ASN A 314 14.34 31.21 -30.57
C ASN A 314 14.55 30.56 -29.19
N GLU A 315 13.61 29.76 -28.71
CA GLU A 315 13.74 29.01 -27.46
C GLU A 315 14.88 28.00 -27.55
N GLN A 316 14.95 27.24 -28.65
CA GLN A 316 16.03 26.29 -28.88
C GLN A 316 17.41 26.97 -28.86
N ALA A 317 17.54 28.11 -29.55
CA ALA A 317 18.80 28.86 -29.60
C ALA A 317 19.24 29.39 -28.22
N ALA A 318 18.28 29.74 -27.35
CA ALA A 318 18.56 30.23 -26.00
C ALA A 318 18.89 29.10 -25.02
N LEU A 319 18.18 27.97 -25.09
CA LEU A 319 18.29 26.89 -24.10
C LEU A 319 19.44 25.92 -24.42
N ALA A 320 19.67 25.57 -25.70
CA ALA A 320 20.60 24.52 -26.08
C ALA A 320 22.04 24.68 -25.49
N PRO A 321 22.65 25.88 -25.47
CA PRO A 321 23.97 26.07 -24.86
C PRO A 321 23.99 25.80 -23.36
N VAL A 322 22.91 26.16 -22.65
CA VAL A 322 22.78 25.97 -21.20
C VAL A 322 22.67 24.49 -20.87
N LEU A 323 21.84 23.74 -21.60
CA LEU A 323 21.70 22.30 -21.37
C LEU A 323 23.00 21.56 -21.66
N ALA A 324 23.68 21.88 -22.77
CA ALA A 324 24.94 21.25 -23.15
C ALA A 324 26.07 21.50 -22.14
N ALA A 325 26.04 22.63 -21.43
CA ALA A 325 27.06 22.97 -20.43
C ALA A 325 26.81 22.34 -19.05
N ASN A 326 25.57 21.95 -18.74
CA ASN A 326 25.16 21.56 -17.39
C ASN A 326 24.79 20.08 -17.26
N TRP A 327 24.37 19.41 -18.33
CA TRP A 327 24.16 17.96 -18.33
C TRP A 327 25.44 17.23 -18.74
N HIS A 328 25.94 16.32 -17.90
CA HIS A 328 27.19 15.55 -18.11
C HIS A 328 26.98 14.05 -18.25
#